data_AF-A0YTJ8-F1
#
_entry.id   AF-A0YTJ8-F1
#
_cell.length_a   1.000
_cell.length_b   1.000
_cell.length_c   1.000
_cell.angle_alpha   90.00
_cell.angle_beta   90.00
_cell.angle_gamma   90.00
#
_symmetry.space_group_name_H-M   'P 1'
#
loop_
_entity.id
_entity.type
_entity.pdbx_description
1 polymer ?
#
loop_
_entity_poly.entity_id
_entity_poly.type
_entity_poly.pdbx_seq_one_letter_code
_entity_poly.pdbx_strand_id
1 'polypeptide(L)'
;MVSLDLIQFYKACNPSKTIDMANPEDRQYYIDFSSVRGSDLVRELCRTITLLSGDEPTCQLFSGHIGCGKSTELFRLKDTLEHQGYHVVYFESSQDLDMADVDISDILLAIAHQVSENLEGAQIRIKAGYFGNLFSEISDFLQTPLELAGEAELSVGFAKLSARTKDSPKLRSQLRQYLEPRVSSILDAINKELLERANTALKAQGKKGLVVIIDNLDRVDNSPKPWGRTQPEYLFVDRGEQLKRLNCHVVYTIPLTLMFSNDYGRLSSRFGVKPKVLPMIPVKTRQGEDYSQGMEMLREMVLARAFPKIPAEQRPELIPELFDTPETLDRLCRISGGHMRRLLMLMYSCLQQADPPFTRDCLDNVIREYRDDLLGAITEDEWKLLVQVVNHQHVRGEEECQTLLRSMFVFEYRDGDGRWFGINPALEETRQFKKGILELNQSFRG
;
A
#
# COMPACT_ATOMS: atom_id res chain seq x y z
N MET A 1 -0.98 19.28 -34.69
CA MET A 1 0.12 18.90 -33.78
C MET A 1 -0.45 18.95 -32.38
N VAL A 2 -0.51 17.80 -31.71
CA VAL A 2 -0.77 17.76 -30.27
C VAL A 2 0.54 18.17 -29.61
N SER A 3 0.53 19.21 -28.77
CA SER A 3 1.72 19.68 -28.07
C SER A 3 1.74 19.08 -26.67
N LEU A 4 2.88 18.51 -26.26
CA LEU A 4 3.12 18.02 -24.91
C LEU A 4 3.14 19.19 -23.92
N ASP A 5 2.30 19.13 -22.88
CA ASP A 5 2.44 20.00 -21.71
C ASP A 5 3.46 19.39 -20.74
N LEU A 6 4.72 19.84 -20.85
CA LEU A 6 5.83 19.31 -20.08
C LEU A 6 5.65 19.49 -18.56
N ILE A 7 5.05 20.62 -18.12
CA ILE A 7 4.83 20.90 -16.70
C ILE A 7 3.77 19.97 -16.15
N GLN A 8 2.67 19.77 -16.89
CA GLN A 8 1.62 18.82 -16.52
C GLN A 8 2.18 17.40 -16.48
N PHE A 9 2.96 16.99 -17.49
CA PHE A 9 3.56 15.66 -17.56
C PHE A 9 4.52 15.41 -16.39
N TYR A 10 5.39 16.36 -16.07
CA TYR A 10 6.30 16.28 -14.91
C TYR A 10 5.54 16.08 -13.59
N LYS A 11 4.47 16.85 -13.36
CA LYS A 11 3.61 16.69 -12.18
C LYS A 11 2.89 15.34 -12.18
N ALA A 12 2.43 14.88 -13.33
CA ALA A 12 1.73 13.61 -13.50
C ALA A 12 2.65 12.39 -13.29
N CYS A 13 3.96 12.55 -13.50
CA CYS A 13 4.99 11.55 -13.24
C CYS A 13 5.55 11.56 -11.82
N ASN A 14 5.11 12.46 -10.93
CA ASN A 14 5.60 12.50 -9.56
C ASN A 14 5.28 11.18 -8.81
N PRO A 15 6.31 10.38 -8.44
CA PRO A 15 6.12 9.05 -7.86
C PRO A 15 5.55 9.05 -6.43
N SER A 16 5.53 10.21 -5.79
CA SER A 16 4.97 10.42 -4.44
C SER A 16 3.49 10.82 -4.48
N LYS A 17 2.94 11.15 -5.65
CA LYS A 17 1.53 11.51 -5.80
C LYS A 17 0.70 10.26 -6.13
N THR A 18 -0.20 9.89 -5.23
CA THR A 18 -1.22 8.86 -5.48
C THR A 18 -2.32 9.42 -6.38
N ILE A 19 -2.90 8.60 -7.26
CA ILE A 19 -4.10 8.97 -8.03
C ILE A 19 -5.30 8.91 -7.08
N ASP A 20 -5.99 10.03 -6.91
CA ASP A 20 -7.29 10.07 -6.23
C ASP A 20 -8.42 9.97 -7.25
N MET A 21 -9.17 8.86 -7.21
CA MET A 21 -10.30 8.64 -8.10
C MET A 21 -11.46 9.61 -7.85
N ALA A 22 -11.51 10.32 -6.71
CA ALA A 22 -12.50 11.37 -6.51
C ALA A 22 -12.16 12.66 -7.29
N ASN A 23 -10.89 12.86 -7.67
CA ASN A 23 -10.43 14.03 -8.43
C ASN A 23 -10.55 13.77 -9.95
N PRO A 24 -11.39 14.51 -10.69
CA PRO A 24 -11.54 14.35 -12.14
C PRO A 24 -10.24 14.49 -12.93
N GLU A 25 -9.31 15.35 -12.47
CA GLU A 25 -8.01 15.52 -13.12
C GLU A 25 -7.08 14.33 -12.91
N ASP A 26 -7.27 13.53 -11.87
CA ASP A 26 -6.43 12.36 -11.62
C ASP A 26 -7.00 11.12 -12.35
N ARG A 27 -8.32 11.03 -12.54
CA ARG A 27 -8.99 9.93 -13.25
C ARG A 27 -8.43 9.65 -14.64
N GLN A 28 -8.07 10.69 -15.39
CA GLN A 28 -7.50 10.57 -16.73
C GLN A 28 -6.14 9.85 -16.77
N TYR A 29 -5.46 9.74 -15.63
CA TYR A 29 -4.17 9.05 -15.52
C TYR A 29 -4.29 7.59 -15.04
N TYR A 30 -5.48 7.13 -14.67
CA TYR A 30 -5.69 5.79 -14.15
C TYR A 30 -5.77 4.75 -15.28
N ILE A 31 -5.05 3.64 -15.11
CA ILE A 31 -5.10 2.47 -15.98
C ILE A 31 -5.48 1.25 -15.12
N ASP A 32 -6.49 0.49 -15.54
CA ASP A 32 -6.96 -0.70 -14.82
C ASP A 32 -6.15 -1.94 -15.21
N PHE A 33 -5.18 -2.33 -14.38
CA PHE A 33 -4.31 -3.49 -14.63
C PHE A 33 -4.90 -4.84 -14.22
N SER A 34 -6.16 -4.92 -13.82
CA SER A 34 -6.76 -6.17 -13.33
C SER A 34 -6.70 -7.31 -14.34
N SER A 35 -6.83 -7.02 -15.64
CA SER A 35 -6.78 -7.99 -16.74
C SER A 35 -5.43 -8.72 -16.85
N VAL A 36 -4.33 -8.02 -16.59
CA VAL A 36 -2.95 -8.56 -16.68
C VAL A 36 -2.40 -9.04 -15.33
N ARG A 37 -3.08 -8.72 -14.22
CA ARG A 37 -2.75 -9.20 -12.87
C ARG A 37 -3.46 -10.51 -12.49
N GLY A 38 -4.35 -10.99 -13.36
CA GLY A 38 -5.09 -12.24 -13.20
C GLY A 38 -6.28 -12.18 -12.23
N SER A 39 -6.55 -11.03 -11.59
CA SER A 39 -7.72 -10.83 -10.72
C SER A 39 -8.03 -9.35 -10.51
N ASP A 40 -9.32 -9.03 -10.33
CA ASP A 40 -9.79 -7.71 -9.89
C ASP A 40 -10.06 -7.74 -8.38
N LEU A 41 -8.99 -7.53 -7.59
CA LEU A 41 -9.05 -7.57 -6.13
C LEU A 41 -9.96 -6.47 -5.55
N VAL A 42 -10.06 -5.31 -6.22
CA VAL A 42 -10.94 -4.21 -5.81
C VAL A 42 -12.40 -4.62 -5.97
N ARG A 43 -12.75 -5.23 -7.10
CA ARG A 43 -14.09 -5.77 -7.32
C ARG A 43 -14.43 -6.87 -6.32
N GLU A 44 -13.49 -7.73 -5.97
CA GLU A 44 -13.70 -8.75 -4.93
C GLU A 44 -13.98 -8.13 -3.55
N LEU A 45 -13.17 -7.14 -3.12
CA LEU A 45 -13.38 -6.41 -1.87
C LEU A 45 -14.74 -5.71 -1.86
N CYS A 46 -15.06 -5.00 -2.94
CA CYS A 46 -16.33 -4.30 -3.11
C CYS A 46 -17.50 -5.29 -3.02
N ARG A 47 -17.46 -6.41 -3.77
CA ARG A 47 -18.51 -7.43 -3.73
C ARG A 47 -18.69 -8.03 -2.34
N THR A 48 -17.61 -8.26 -1.60
CA THR A 48 -17.69 -8.73 -0.21
C THR A 48 -18.45 -7.75 0.67
N ILE A 49 -18.12 -6.46 0.59
CA ILE A 49 -18.71 -5.40 1.41
C ILE A 49 -20.17 -5.09 1.03
N THR A 50 -20.49 -5.06 -0.27
CA THR A 50 -21.77 -4.50 -0.73
C THR A 50 -22.84 -5.53 -1.05
N LEU A 51 -22.45 -6.79 -1.25
CA LEU A 51 -23.37 -7.85 -1.66
C LEU A 51 -23.35 -9.07 -0.74
N LEU A 52 -22.16 -9.56 -0.36
CA LEU A 52 -22.03 -10.86 0.30
C LEU A 52 -22.19 -10.79 1.82
N SER A 53 -21.81 -9.68 2.45
CA SER A 53 -21.85 -9.53 3.90
C SER A 53 -23.24 -9.30 4.49
N GLY A 54 -24.21 -8.89 3.67
CA GLY A 54 -25.49 -8.40 4.18
C GLY A 54 -25.29 -7.23 5.14
N ASP A 55 -25.87 -7.31 6.34
CA ASP A 55 -25.72 -6.33 7.42
C ASP A 55 -24.52 -6.61 8.35
N GLU A 56 -23.76 -7.69 8.12
CA GLU A 56 -22.62 -8.04 8.99
C GLU A 56 -21.36 -7.23 8.64
N PRO A 57 -20.64 -6.70 9.65
CA PRO A 57 -19.33 -6.09 9.44
C PRO A 57 -18.33 -7.07 8.81
N THR A 58 -17.48 -6.57 7.92
CA THR A 58 -16.41 -7.36 7.29
C THR A 58 -15.04 -6.85 7.68
N CYS A 59 -14.09 -7.74 7.95
CA CYS A 59 -12.68 -7.37 8.09
C CYS A 59 -11.87 -7.99 6.95
N GLN A 60 -11.25 -7.16 6.11
CA GLN A 60 -10.48 -7.58 4.94
C GLN A 60 -9.02 -7.15 5.06
N LEU A 61 -8.12 -7.98 4.54
CA LEU A 61 -6.67 -7.74 4.56
C LEU A 61 -6.17 -7.59 3.13
N PHE A 62 -5.44 -6.50 2.87
CA PHE A 62 -4.88 -6.17 1.56
C PHE A 62 -3.37 -6.02 1.66
N SER A 63 -2.62 -6.60 0.73
CA SER A 63 -1.15 -6.62 0.78
C SER A 63 -0.56 -6.54 -0.62
N GLY A 64 0.76 -6.46 -0.72
CA GLY A 64 1.51 -6.28 -1.95
C GLY A 64 2.74 -5.41 -1.71
N HIS A 65 3.60 -5.33 -2.73
CA HIS A 65 4.83 -4.55 -2.67
C HIS A 65 4.58 -3.07 -2.34
N ILE A 66 5.50 -2.43 -1.61
CA ILE A 66 5.40 -1.00 -1.31
C ILE A 66 5.64 -0.21 -2.60
N GLY A 67 4.61 0.47 -3.09
CA GLY A 67 4.68 1.23 -4.35
C GLY A 67 4.19 0.50 -5.59
N CYS A 68 3.56 -0.67 -5.45
CA CYS A 68 2.93 -1.38 -6.58
C CYS A 68 1.53 -0.87 -6.97
N GLY A 69 1.03 0.19 -6.33
CA GLY A 69 -0.27 0.80 -6.65
C GLY A 69 -1.41 0.52 -5.66
N LYS A 70 -1.12 -0.05 -4.48
CA LYS A 70 -2.15 -0.36 -3.47
C LYS A 70 -3.04 0.84 -3.12
N SER A 71 -2.44 1.98 -2.79
CA SER A 71 -3.16 3.22 -2.45
C SER A 71 -4.12 3.65 -3.57
N THR A 72 -3.68 3.59 -4.82
CA THR A 72 -4.53 3.89 -5.99
C THR A 72 -5.73 2.94 -6.09
N GLU A 73 -5.50 1.63 -5.91
CA GLU A 73 -6.59 0.64 -5.91
C GLU A 73 -7.53 0.81 -4.71
N LEU A 74 -7.04 1.28 -3.56
CA LEU A 74 -7.87 1.63 -2.41
C LEU A 74 -8.69 2.91 -2.64
N PHE A 75 -8.17 3.92 -3.34
CA PHE A 75 -8.96 5.08 -3.79
C PHE A 75 -10.04 4.67 -4.80
N ARG A 76 -9.74 3.75 -5.72
CA ARG A 76 -10.75 3.15 -6.61
C ARG A 76 -11.84 2.41 -5.82
N LEU A 77 -11.45 1.64 -4.79
CA LEU A 77 -12.40 0.99 -3.89
C LEU A 77 -13.28 2.01 -3.16
N LYS A 78 -12.68 3.07 -2.60
CA LYS A 78 -13.38 4.16 -1.93
C LYS A 78 -14.44 4.78 -2.86
N ASP A 79 -14.03 5.26 -4.04
CA ASP A 79 -14.93 5.89 -5.01
C ASP A 79 -16.07 4.94 -5.40
N THR A 80 -15.77 3.66 -5.64
CA THR A 80 -16.78 2.64 -5.97
C THR A 80 -17.80 2.45 -4.83
N LEU A 81 -17.34 2.37 -3.58
CA LEU A 81 -18.19 2.17 -2.40
C LEU A 81 -19.05 3.41 -2.12
N GLU A 82 -18.51 4.61 -2.28
CA GLU A 82 -19.24 5.88 -2.15
C GLU A 82 -20.37 5.97 -3.18
N HIS A 83 -20.11 5.63 -4.44
CA HIS A 83 -21.15 5.55 -5.49
C HIS A 83 -22.21 4.48 -5.19
N GLN A 84 -21.86 3.41 -4.47
CA GLN A 84 -22.81 2.40 -4.00
C GLN A 84 -23.60 2.82 -2.75
N GLY A 85 -23.37 4.03 -2.23
CA GLY A 85 -24.13 4.62 -1.13
C GLY A 85 -23.54 4.39 0.26
N TYR A 86 -22.30 3.90 0.37
CA TYR A 86 -21.60 3.84 1.66
C TYR A 86 -21.01 5.20 2.03
N HIS A 87 -20.72 5.38 3.32
CA HIS A 87 -19.83 6.44 3.79
C HIS A 87 -18.47 5.81 4.06
N VAL A 88 -17.43 6.29 3.37
CA VAL A 88 -16.11 5.67 3.40
C VAL A 88 -15.12 6.61 4.06
N VAL A 89 -14.56 6.16 5.18
CA VAL A 89 -13.45 6.83 5.87
C VAL A 89 -12.16 6.19 5.36
N TYR A 90 -11.37 6.96 4.61
CA TYR A 90 -10.04 6.55 4.16
C TYR A 90 -9.00 7.41 4.88
N PHE A 91 -7.97 6.79 5.42
CA PHE A 91 -6.81 7.51 5.93
C PHE A 91 -5.52 6.70 5.79
N GLU A 92 -4.41 7.42 5.72
CA GLU A 92 -3.07 6.85 5.71
C GLU A 92 -2.53 6.77 7.14
N SER A 93 -2.36 5.57 7.67
CA SER A 93 -1.86 5.37 9.05
C SER A 93 -0.55 6.09 9.35
N SER A 94 0.34 6.24 8.36
CA SER A 94 1.63 6.95 8.51
C SER A 94 1.50 8.46 8.78
N GLN A 95 0.32 9.07 8.62
CA GLN A 95 0.08 10.47 8.99
C GLN A 95 -0.23 10.62 10.48
N ASP A 96 -0.87 9.61 11.08
CA ASP A 96 -1.37 9.63 12.45
C ASP A 96 -0.51 8.83 13.44
N LEU A 97 0.25 7.85 12.93
CA LEU A 97 0.98 6.88 13.71
C LEU A 97 2.48 6.96 13.43
N ASP A 98 3.29 6.70 14.48
CA ASP A 98 4.71 6.46 14.30
C ASP A 98 4.95 4.99 13.94
N MET A 99 5.18 4.75 12.65
CA MET A 99 5.32 3.42 12.08
C MET A 99 6.53 2.62 12.61
N ALA A 100 7.49 3.26 13.27
CA ALA A 100 8.63 2.58 13.89
C ALA A 100 8.29 1.93 15.24
N ASP A 101 7.26 2.46 15.92
CA ASP A 101 6.88 2.10 17.28
C ASP A 101 5.37 2.31 17.49
N VAL A 102 4.55 1.60 16.73
CA VAL A 102 3.08 1.64 16.80
C VAL A 102 2.50 0.40 17.49
N ASP A 103 1.53 0.58 18.39
CA ASP A 103 0.81 -0.51 19.08
C ASP A 103 -0.67 -0.59 18.66
N ILE A 104 -1.37 -1.64 19.11
CA ILE A 104 -2.78 -1.87 18.84
C ILE A 104 -3.66 -0.74 19.37
N SER A 105 -3.36 -0.20 20.55
CA SER A 105 -4.09 0.91 21.13
C SER A 105 -3.96 2.17 20.28
N ASP A 106 -2.76 2.44 19.75
CA ASP A 106 -2.51 3.57 18.84
C ASP A 106 -3.36 3.44 17.57
N ILE A 107 -3.41 2.25 16.95
CA ILE A 107 -4.22 1.98 15.75
C ILE A 107 -5.71 2.18 16.04
N LEU A 108 -6.21 1.64 17.16
CA LEU A 108 -7.62 1.77 17.53
C LEU A 108 -8.02 3.23 17.78
N LEU A 109 -7.17 4.00 18.46
CA LEU A 109 -7.41 5.43 18.69
C LEU A 109 -7.33 6.24 17.39
N ALA A 110 -6.43 5.91 16.46
CA ALA A 110 -6.37 6.57 15.16
C ALA A 110 -7.63 6.29 14.31
N ILE A 111 -8.15 5.06 14.32
CA ILE A 111 -9.43 4.73 13.67
C ILE A 111 -10.56 5.56 14.30
N ALA A 112 -10.63 5.60 15.63
CA ALA A 112 -11.66 6.36 16.34
C ALA A 112 -11.58 7.87 16.04
N HIS A 113 -10.37 8.41 15.96
CA HIS A 113 -10.10 9.79 15.54
C HIS A 113 -10.65 10.06 14.14
N GLN A 114 -10.18 9.31 13.15
CA GLN A 114 -10.48 9.52 11.74
C GLN A 114 -11.96 9.34 11.43
N VAL A 115 -12.61 8.37 12.07
CA VAL A 115 -14.06 8.19 11.96
C VAL A 115 -14.81 9.37 12.59
N SER A 116 -14.41 9.82 13.78
CA SER A 116 -15.07 10.97 14.44
C SER A 116 -14.95 12.24 13.61
N GLU A 117 -13.76 12.55 13.09
CA GLU A 117 -13.51 13.72 12.24
C GLU A 117 -14.34 13.68 10.94
N ASN A 118 -14.39 12.53 10.24
CA ASN A 118 -15.18 12.40 9.02
C ASN A 118 -16.69 12.54 9.25
N LEU A 119 -17.20 12.02 10.39
CA LEU A 119 -18.60 12.15 10.75
C LEU A 119 -18.98 13.59 11.07
N GLU A 120 -18.11 14.35 11.75
CA GLU A 120 -18.32 15.78 12.00
C GLU A 120 -18.40 16.57 10.69
N GLY A 121 -17.53 16.25 9.72
CA GLY A 121 -17.62 16.78 8.35
C GLY A 121 -18.96 16.49 7.68
N ALA A 122 -19.54 15.32 7.94
CA ALA A 122 -20.88 14.92 7.50
C ALA A 122 -22.04 15.45 8.37
N GLN A 123 -21.77 16.39 9.28
CA GLN A 123 -22.74 16.96 10.22
C GLN A 123 -23.37 15.91 11.16
N ILE A 124 -22.69 14.79 11.41
CA ILE A 124 -23.07 13.77 12.38
C ILE A 124 -22.24 13.98 13.64
N ARG A 125 -22.90 14.40 14.73
CA ARG A 125 -22.25 14.59 16.03
C ARG A 125 -22.55 13.43 16.94
N ILE A 126 -21.50 12.79 17.44
CA ILE A 126 -21.57 11.65 18.35
C ILE A 126 -21.13 12.10 19.73
N LYS A 127 -21.96 11.85 20.74
CA LYS A 127 -21.63 12.18 22.14
C LYS A 127 -20.66 11.16 22.72
N ALA A 128 -19.55 11.65 23.26
CA ALA A 128 -18.59 10.86 24.02
C ALA A 128 -19.16 10.51 25.40
N GLY A 129 -19.23 9.23 25.75
CA GLY A 129 -19.40 8.81 27.14
C GLY A 129 -18.04 8.41 27.72
N TYR A 130 -17.62 7.20 27.41
CA TYR A 130 -16.34 6.62 27.82
C TYR A 130 -15.13 7.47 27.42
N PHE A 131 -15.10 7.98 26.19
CA PHE A 131 -13.94 8.73 25.70
C PHE A 131 -13.73 10.06 26.40
N GLY A 132 -14.80 10.74 26.83
CA GLY A 132 -14.66 11.97 27.63
C GLY A 132 -13.92 11.68 28.94
N ASN A 133 -14.30 10.61 29.63
CA ASN A 133 -13.62 10.17 30.85
C ASN A 133 -12.19 9.71 30.56
N LEU A 134 -11.98 8.89 29.52
CA LEU A 134 -10.65 8.40 29.14
C LEU A 134 -9.68 9.55 28.85
N PHE A 135 -10.11 10.58 28.12
CA PHE A 135 -9.28 11.74 27.84
C PHE A 135 -8.98 12.54 29.11
N SER A 136 -9.93 12.70 30.02
CA SER A 136 -9.69 13.32 31.33
C SER A 136 -8.65 12.52 32.13
N GLU A 137 -8.80 11.20 32.20
CA GLU A 137 -7.86 10.34 32.93
C GLU A 137 -6.45 10.36 32.31
N ILE A 138 -6.35 10.39 30.97
CA ILE A 138 -5.07 10.51 30.26
C ILE A 138 -4.44 11.89 30.53
N SER A 139 -5.23 12.96 30.51
CA SER A 139 -4.80 14.32 30.83
C SER A 139 -4.19 14.39 32.22
N ASP A 140 -4.87 13.81 33.21
CA ASP A 140 -4.41 13.75 34.60
C ASP A 140 -3.15 12.88 34.74
N PHE A 141 -3.13 11.71 34.09
CA PHE A 141 -2.00 10.78 34.12
C PHE A 141 -0.73 11.37 33.49
N LEU A 142 -0.87 12.02 32.34
CA LEU A 142 0.25 12.70 31.65
C LEU A 142 0.56 14.08 32.23
N GLN A 143 -0.20 14.52 33.26
CA GLN A 143 -0.10 15.86 33.85
C GLN A 143 -0.12 16.97 32.80
N THR A 144 -0.92 16.79 31.76
CA THR A 144 -0.97 17.65 30.58
C THR A 144 -2.42 18.03 30.32
N PRO A 145 -2.83 19.30 30.52
CA PRO A 145 -4.22 19.71 30.33
C PRO A 145 -4.71 19.41 28.92
N LEU A 146 -5.67 18.49 28.80
CA LEU A 146 -6.52 18.37 27.62
C LEU A 146 -7.79 19.18 27.90
N GLU A 147 -7.79 20.47 27.55
CA GLU A 147 -9.01 21.28 27.65
C GLU A 147 -10.07 20.72 26.68
N LEU A 148 -11.08 20.02 27.21
CA LEU A 148 -12.19 19.44 26.46
C LEU A 148 -13.40 20.36 26.64
N ALA A 149 -14.01 20.81 25.53
CA ALA A 149 -15.22 21.64 25.59
C ALA A 149 -16.19 21.35 24.44
N GLY A 150 -17.33 20.74 24.76
CA GLY A 150 -18.53 20.66 23.93
C GLY A 150 -18.66 19.42 23.01
N GLU A 151 -19.78 19.29 22.31
CA GLU A 151 -20.14 18.11 21.49
C GLU A 151 -19.19 17.81 20.30
N ALA A 152 -18.15 18.62 20.06
CA ALA A 152 -17.01 18.35 19.17
C ALA A 152 -15.80 17.74 19.92
N GLU A 153 -16.03 17.18 21.11
CA GLU A 153 -15.02 16.69 22.06
C GLU A 153 -14.23 15.46 21.58
N LEU A 154 -14.84 14.57 20.78
CA LEU A 154 -14.21 13.32 20.38
C LEU A 154 -13.03 13.56 19.45
N SER A 155 -13.28 14.18 18.28
CA SER A 155 -12.23 14.46 17.29
C SER A 155 -11.12 15.32 17.89
N VAL A 156 -11.48 16.37 18.63
CA VAL A 156 -10.54 17.27 19.30
C VAL A 156 -9.71 16.55 20.37
N GLY A 157 -10.34 15.69 21.18
CA GLY A 157 -9.66 14.90 22.20
C GLY A 157 -8.61 13.97 21.57
N PHE A 158 -8.97 13.26 20.51
CA PHE A 158 -8.04 12.42 19.76
C PHE A 158 -6.93 13.23 19.08
N ALA A 159 -7.26 14.34 18.43
CA ALA A 159 -6.29 15.19 17.75
C ALA A 159 -5.22 15.73 18.72
N LYS A 160 -5.64 16.19 19.91
CA LYS A 160 -4.72 16.64 20.97
C LYS A 160 -3.84 15.50 21.48
N LEU A 161 -4.41 14.30 21.65
CA LEU A 161 -3.66 13.13 22.08
C LEU A 161 -2.60 12.72 21.04
N SER A 162 -3.01 12.61 19.76
CA SER A 162 -2.14 12.27 18.63
C SER A 162 -1.00 13.28 18.47
N ALA A 163 -1.29 14.58 18.50
CA ALA A 163 -0.27 15.62 18.39
C ALA A 163 0.80 15.53 19.50
N ARG A 164 0.40 15.16 20.73
CA ARG A 164 1.33 15.03 21.87
C ARG A 164 2.19 13.78 21.80
N THR A 165 1.66 12.68 21.30
CA THR A 165 2.37 11.39 21.24
C THR A 165 3.25 11.25 20.00
N LYS A 166 2.93 11.99 18.93
CA LYS A 166 3.72 12.01 17.69
C LYS A 166 5.14 12.50 17.95
N ASP A 167 5.31 13.59 18.69
CA ASP A 167 6.61 14.25 18.89
C ASP A 167 7.40 13.77 20.13
N SER A 168 6.85 12.87 20.95
CA SER A 168 7.48 12.46 22.21
C SER A 168 7.43 10.95 22.44
N PRO A 169 8.55 10.23 22.18
CA PRO A 169 8.66 8.79 22.46
C PRO A 169 8.38 8.43 23.91
N LYS A 170 8.78 9.29 24.86
CA LYS A 170 8.53 9.09 26.30
C LYS A 170 7.04 9.13 26.62
N LEU A 171 6.32 10.16 26.15
CA LEU A 171 4.88 10.27 26.38
C LEU A 171 4.13 9.13 25.71
N ARG A 172 4.56 8.71 24.52
CA ARG A 172 3.98 7.56 23.83
C ARG A 172 4.15 6.27 24.63
N SER A 173 5.35 6.01 25.15
CA SER A 173 5.60 4.84 26.00
C SER A 173 4.74 4.86 27.27
N GLN A 174 4.59 6.03 27.92
CA GLN A 174 3.74 6.17 29.10
C GLN A 174 2.26 5.94 28.77
N LEU A 175 1.79 6.54 27.68
CA LEU A 175 0.43 6.36 27.19
C LEU A 175 0.16 4.89 26.87
N ARG A 176 1.08 4.21 26.18
CA ARG A 176 0.96 2.79 25.87
C ARG A 176 0.81 1.94 27.14
N GLN A 177 1.69 2.14 28.14
CA GLN A 177 1.59 1.43 29.42
C GLN A 177 0.23 1.66 30.11
N TYR A 178 -0.34 2.85 29.94
CA TYR A 178 -1.64 3.19 30.48
C TYR A 178 -2.80 2.57 29.68
N LEU A 179 -2.74 2.58 28.35
CA LEU A 179 -3.82 2.10 27.48
C LEU A 179 -3.85 0.58 27.35
N GLU A 180 -2.70 -0.08 27.45
CA GLU A 180 -2.57 -1.51 27.20
C GLU A 180 -3.50 -2.40 28.06
N PRO A 181 -3.63 -2.21 29.39
CA PRO A 181 -4.59 -2.97 30.19
C PRO A 181 -6.06 -2.61 29.87
N ARG A 182 -6.32 -1.54 29.11
CA ARG A 182 -7.65 -1.00 28.78
C ARG A 182 -8.08 -1.30 27.34
N VAL A 183 -7.29 -2.00 26.53
CA VAL A 183 -7.58 -2.24 25.10
C VAL A 183 -8.97 -2.80 24.86
N SER A 184 -9.41 -3.77 25.65
CA SER A 184 -10.76 -4.34 25.52
C SER A 184 -11.86 -3.32 25.79
N SER A 185 -11.71 -2.48 26.82
CA SER A 185 -12.67 -1.43 27.16
C SER A 185 -12.70 -0.32 26.11
N ILE A 186 -11.52 0.05 25.57
CA ILE A 186 -11.40 1.01 24.48
C ILE A 186 -12.12 0.48 23.24
N LEU A 187 -11.87 -0.77 22.85
CA LEU A 187 -12.51 -1.41 21.71
C LEU A 187 -14.04 -1.49 21.87
N ASP A 188 -14.53 -1.87 23.05
CA ASP A 188 -15.97 -1.91 23.33
C ASP A 188 -16.60 -0.51 23.26
N ALA A 189 -15.89 0.53 23.70
CA ALA A 189 -16.33 1.92 23.57
C ALA A 189 -16.33 2.40 22.12
N ILE A 190 -15.29 2.08 21.32
CA ILE A 190 -15.27 2.36 19.88
C ILE A 190 -16.51 1.76 19.21
N ASN A 191 -16.80 0.48 19.50
CA ASN A 191 -17.95 -0.19 18.90
C ASN A 191 -19.28 0.44 19.31
N LYS A 192 -19.55 0.55 20.62
CA LYS A 192 -20.88 0.95 21.14
C LYS A 192 -21.15 2.44 21.05
N GLU A 193 -20.14 3.26 21.34
CA GLU A 193 -20.33 4.71 21.43
C GLU A 193 -20.06 5.41 20.11
N LEU A 194 -19.16 4.89 19.28
CA LEU A 194 -18.80 5.50 18.00
C LEU A 194 -19.41 4.77 16.80
N LEU A 195 -19.00 3.53 16.52
CA LEU A 195 -19.32 2.85 15.26
C LEU A 195 -20.81 2.50 15.11
N GLU A 196 -21.46 2.00 16.16
CA GLU A 196 -22.90 1.66 16.12
C GLU A 196 -23.77 2.91 15.96
N ARG A 197 -23.43 4.00 16.66
CA ARG A 197 -24.12 5.29 16.54
C ARG A 197 -23.89 5.93 15.17
N ALA A 198 -22.65 5.85 14.67
CA ALA A 198 -22.31 6.31 13.33
C ALA A 198 -23.13 5.59 12.27
N ASN A 199 -23.16 4.25 12.30
CA ASN A 199 -23.95 3.46 11.36
C ASN A 199 -25.45 3.81 11.43
N THR A 200 -25.99 4.00 12.63
CA THR A 200 -27.40 4.39 12.81
C THR A 200 -27.68 5.76 12.19
N ALA A 201 -26.83 6.77 12.47
CA ALA A 201 -26.98 8.12 11.94
C ALA A 201 -26.79 8.16 10.41
N LEU A 202 -25.81 7.43 9.88
CA LEU A 202 -25.55 7.31 8.45
C LEU A 202 -26.74 6.65 7.73
N LYS A 203 -27.31 5.57 8.29
CA LYS A 203 -28.52 4.94 7.75
C LYS A 203 -29.71 5.90 7.76
N ALA A 204 -29.87 6.72 8.80
CA ALA A 204 -30.90 7.77 8.85
C ALA A 204 -30.70 8.86 7.77
N GLN A 205 -29.46 9.10 7.32
CA GLN A 205 -29.13 9.97 6.19
C GLN A 205 -29.19 9.26 4.82
N GLY A 206 -29.68 8.02 4.76
CA GLY A 206 -29.82 7.25 3.51
C GLY A 206 -28.54 6.57 3.03
N LYS A 207 -27.47 6.54 3.84
CA LYS A 207 -26.26 5.74 3.55
C LYS A 207 -26.48 4.27 3.92
N LYS A 208 -25.75 3.36 3.28
CA LYS A 208 -25.85 1.92 3.55
C LYS A 208 -25.10 1.51 4.83
N GLY A 209 -24.03 2.22 5.17
CA GLY A 209 -23.21 1.97 6.35
C GLY A 209 -21.85 2.65 6.24
N LEU A 210 -21.03 2.42 7.27
CA LEU A 210 -19.66 2.90 7.39
C LEU A 210 -18.66 1.85 6.90
N VAL A 211 -17.71 2.29 6.07
CA VAL A 211 -16.51 1.52 5.69
C VAL A 211 -15.28 2.31 6.10
N VAL A 212 -14.31 1.66 6.74
CA VAL A 212 -13.01 2.24 7.10
C VAL A 212 -11.91 1.57 6.30
N ILE A 213 -11.13 2.34 5.56
CA ILE A 213 -9.97 1.87 4.79
C ILE A 213 -8.71 2.47 5.41
N ILE A 214 -7.85 1.59 5.92
CA ILE A 214 -6.59 1.96 6.56
C ILE A 214 -5.44 1.61 5.63
N ASP A 215 -4.87 2.62 5.00
CA ASP A 215 -3.69 2.49 4.13
C ASP A 215 -2.37 2.70 4.90
N ASN A 216 -1.26 2.35 4.27
CA ASN A 216 0.12 2.46 4.76
C ASN A 216 0.46 1.68 6.05
N LEU A 217 -0.46 0.89 6.59
CA LEU A 217 -0.18 0.04 7.76
C LEU A 217 0.74 -1.14 7.38
N ASP A 218 0.96 -1.37 6.08
CA ASP A 218 2.01 -2.22 5.54
C ASP A 218 3.44 -1.65 5.65
N ARG A 219 3.58 -0.39 6.11
CA ARG A 219 4.87 0.30 6.29
C ARG A 219 5.41 0.23 7.72
N VAL A 220 4.74 -0.51 8.61
CA VAL A 220 5.22 -0.77 9.97
C VAL A 220 6.61 -1.40 9.91
N ASP A 221 7.49 -0.99 10.82
CA ASP A 221 8.85 -1.51 10.85
C ASP A 221 8.90 -3.01 11.13
N ASN A 222 9.50 -3.78 10.20
CA ASN A 222 9.65 -5.23 10.33
C ASN A 222 10.94 -5.65 11.06
N SER A 223 11.60 -4.76 11.80
CA SER A 223 12.77 -5.17 12.58
C SER A 223 12.34 -6.13 13.72
N PRO A 224 13.13 -7.19 14.00
CA PRO A 224 12.91 -8.01 15.18
C PRO A 224 12.99 -7.15 16.44
N LYS A 225 11.96 -7.23 17.28
CA LYS A 225 11.95 -6.55 18.58
C LYS A 225 12.58 -7.45 19.66
N PRO A 226 13.00 -6.91 20.82
CA PRO A 226 13.68 -7.68 21.87
C PRO A 226 12.92 -8.91 22.38
N TRP A 227 11.61 -8.95 22.20
CA TRP A 227 10.74 -10.08 22.56
C TRP A 227 10.64 -11.17 21.47
N GLY A 228 11.49 -11.12 20.43
CA GLY A 228 11.62 -12.18 19.43
C GLY A 228 10.54 -12.22 18.35
N ARG A 229 9.71 -11.18 18.27
CA ARG A 229 8.69 -11.00 17.22
C ARG A 229 8.98 -9.74 16.42
N THR A 230 8.61 -9.72 15.14
CA THR A 230 8.53 -8.47 14.38
C THR A 230 7.28 -7.69 14.80
N GLN A 231 7.28 -6.37 14.60
CA GLN A 231 6.10 -5.56 14.92
C GLN A 231 4.86 -5.99 14.11
N PRO A 232 4.96 -6.31 12.81
CA PRO A 232 3.83 -6.83 12.04
C PRO A 232 3.26 -8.14 12.58
N GLU A 233 4.10 -9.10 12.99
CA GLU A 233 3.62 -10.32 13.63
C GLU A 233 2.86 -10.02 14.92
N TYR A 234 3.42 -9.19 15.79
CA TYR A 234 2.74 -8.79 17.02
C TYR A 234 1.35 -8.18 16.74
N LEU A 235 1.26 -7.20 15.83
CA LEU A 235 0.01 -6.48 15.55
C LEU A 235 -1.05 -7.38 14.88
N PHE A 236 -0.68 -8.12 13.84
CA PHE A 236 -1.65 -8.83 13.01
C PHE A 236 -1.83 -10.30 13.41
N VAL A 237 -0.81 -10.95 13.97
CA VAL A 237 -0.89 -12.35 14.38
C VAL A 237 -1.35 -12.46 15.84
N ASP A 238 -0.62 -11.80 16.75
CA ASP A 238 -0.86 -11.94 18.19
C ASP A 238 -2.05 -11.07 18.63
N ARG A 239 -2.17 -9.85 18.08
CA ARG A 239 -3.24 -8.87 18.37
C ARG A 239 -4.31 -8.75 17.29
N GLY A 240 -4.32 -9.67 16.31
CA GLY A 240 -5.26 -9.65 15.19
C GLY A 240 -6.74 -9.81 15.60
N GLU A 241 -7.02 -10.44 16.75
CA GLU A 241 -8.38 -10.57 17.27
C GLU A 241 -8.98 -9.21 17.64
N GLN A 242 -8.19 -8.31 18.21
CA GLN A 242 -8.62 -6.95 18.54
C GLN A 242 -8.92 -6.15 17.26
N LEU A 243 -8.06 -6.25 16.24
CA LEU A 243 -8.25 -5.57 14.96
C LEU A 243 -9.48 -6.05 14.17
N LYS A 244 -9.85 -7.33 14.32
CA LYS A 244 -11.04 -7.92 13.69
C LYS A 244 -12.35 -7.44 14.31
N ARG A 245 -12.36 -7.10 15.59
CA ARG A 245 -13.56 -6.89 16.41
C ARG A 245 -14.26 -5.54 16.22
N LEU A 246 -13.88 -4.73 15.22
CA LEU A 246 -14.56 -3.47 14.93
C LEU A 246 -15.93 -3.72 14.27
N ASN A 247 -16.99 -3.09 14.79
CA ASN A 247 -18.37 -3.22 14.31
C ASN A 247 -18.66 -2.36 13.05
N CYS A 248 -17.76 -2.39 12.07
CA CYS A 248 -17.91 -1.74 10.77
C CYS A 248 -17.15 -2.51 9.69
N HIS A 249 -17.42 -2.25 8.40
CA HIS A 249 -16.58 -2.79 7.34
C HIS A 249 -15.20 -2.15 7.43
N VAL A 250 -14.15 -2.96 7.44
CA VAL A 250 -12.77 -2.50 7.56
C VAL A 250 -11.86 -3.19 6.55
N VAL A 251 -10.96 -2.42 5.94
CA VAL A 251 -9.89 -2.91 5.07
C VAL A 251 -8.56 -2.43 5.63
N TYR A 252 -7.69 -3.37 6.01
CA TYR A 252 -6.33 -3.08 6.47
C TYR A 252 -5.31 -3.40 5.39
N THR A 253 -4.39 -2.48 5.12
CA THR A 253 -3.13 -2.86 4.46
C THR A 253 -2.21 -3.58 5.43
N ILE A 254 -1.60 -4.69 5.02
CA ILE A 254 -0.66 -5.46 5.85
C ILE A 254 0.68 -5.71 5.13
N PRO A 255 1.80 -5.79 5.86
CA PRO A 255 3.11 -6.06 5.27
C PRO A 255 3.14 -7.37 4.48
N LEU A 256 3.76 -7.34 3.30
CA LEU A 256 3.86 -8.51 2.41
C LEU A 256 4.62 -9.69 3.04
N THR A 257 5.56 -9.39 3.96
CA THR A 257 6.34 -10.41 4.70
C THR A 257 5.46 -11.38 5.48
N LEU A 258 4.30 -10.94 5.97
CA LEU A 258 3.34 -11.80 6.67
C LEU A 258 2.76 -12.92 5.79
N MET A 259 2.88 -12.80 4.46
CA MET A 259 2.51 -13.87 3.52
C MET A 259 3.49 -15.03 3.48
N PHE A 260 4.63 -14.88 4.13
CA PHE A 260 5.69 -15.85 4.21
C PHE A 260 6.09 -16.18 5.66
N SER A 261 5.44 -15.56 6.65
CA SER A 261 5.60 -15.92 8.07
C SER A 261 5.07 -17.33 8.33
N ASN A 262 5.75 -18.04 9.23
CA ASN A 262 5.32 -19.34 9.73
C ASN A 262 3.94 -19.26 10.44
N ASP A 263 3.56 -18.08 10.91
CA ASP A 263 2.27 -17.82 11.53
C ASP A 263 1.17 -17.42 10.53
N TYR A 264 1.40 -17.51 9.21
CA TYR A 264 0.38 -17.20 8.20
C TYR A 264 -0.95 -17.96 8.41
N GLY A 265 -0.90 -19.21 8.85
CA GLY A 265 -2.09 -19.99 9.20
C GLY A 265 -2.85 -19.39 10.39
N ARG A 266 -2.12 -18.92 11.41
CA ARG A 266 -2.69 -18.24 12.58
C ARG A 266 -3.28 -16.89 12.20
N LEU A 267 -2.60 -16.10 11.38
CA LEU A 267 -3.09 -14.85 10.81
C LEU A 267 -4.44 -15.06 10.10
N SER A 268 -4.48 -16.02 9.16
CA SER A 268 -5.68 -16.29 8.37
C SER A 268 -6.85 -16.78 9.24
N SER A 269 -6.56 -17.62 10.24
CA SER A 269 -7.56 -18.13 11.20
C SER A 269 -8.14 -17.01 12.09
N ARG A 270 -7.27 -16.15 12.65
CA ARG A 270 -7.68 -15.01 13.48
C ARG A 270 -8.67 -14.12 12.74
N PHE A 271 -8.29 -13.66 11.55
CA PHE A 271 -9.13 -12.78 10.74
C PHE A 271 -10.30 -13.50 10.06
N GLY A 272 -10.22 -14.83 9.88
CA GLY A 272 -11.23 -15.61 9.18
C GLY A 272 -11.27 -15.36 7.67
N VAL A 273 -10.27 -14.68 7.12
CA VAL A 273 -10.16 -14.33 5.70
C VAL A 273 -8.73 -14.54 5.22
N LYS A 274 -8.59 -14.87 3.93
CA LYS A 274 -7.30 -14.90 3.26
C LYS A 274 -6.91 -13.49 2.82
N PRO A 275 -5.70 -13.00 3.15
CA PRO A 275 -5.24 -11.71 2.65
C PRO A 275 -5.15 -11.68 1.12
N LYS A 276 -5.60 -10.56 0.54
CA LYS A 276 -5.55 -10.29 -0.90
C LYS A 276 -4.25 -9.58 -1.23
N VAL A 277 -3.40 -10.20 -2.04
CA VAL A 277 -2.10 -9.65 -2.42
C VAL A 277 -2.16 -9.11 -3.84
N LEU A 278 -1.90 -7.81 -4.01
CA LEU A 278 -1.79 -7.14 -5.30
C LEU A 278 -0.44 -7.49 -5.96
N PRO A 279 -0.43 -8.28 -7.05
CA PRO A 279 0.80 -8.68 -7.71
C PRO A 279 1.39 -7.55 -8.57
N MET A 280 2.65 -7.71 -8.96
CA MET A 280 3.27 -6.85 -9.95
C MET A 280 2.62 -7.03 -11.33
N ILE A 281 2.74 -6.02 -12.18
CA ILE A 281 2.31 -6.14 -13.57
C ILE A 281 3.36 -6.98 -14.30
N PRO A 282 3.01 -8.13 -14.88
CA PRO A 282 4.00 -8.96 -15.57
C PRO A 282 4.55 -8.21 -16.79
N VAL A 283 5.87 -8.04 -16.85
CA VAL A 283 6.60 -7.59 -18.06
C VAL A 283 7.19 -8.76 -18.83
N LYS A 284 7.34 -9.91 -18.16
CA LYS A 284 7.81 -11.17 -18.71
C LYS A 284 6.94 -12.32 -18.21
N THR A 285 6.93 -13.41 -18.96
CA THR A 285 6.39 -14.70 -18.53
C THR A 285 7.36 -15.39 -17.57
N ARG A 286 6.87 -16.44 -16.90
CA ARG A 286 7.72 -17.31 -16.06
C ARG A 286 8.91 -17.90 -16.83
N GLN A 287 8.77 -18.09 -18.14
CA GLN A 287 9.81 -18.61 -19.03
C GLN A 287 10.81 -17.52 -19.48
N GLY A 288 10.59 -16.26 -19.10
CA GLY A 288 11.46 -15.13 -19.42
C GLY A 288 11.15 -14.43 -20.74
N GLU A 289 10.10 -14.85 -21.45
CA GLU A 289 9.62 -14.18 -22.68
C GLU A 289 8.89 -12.88 -22.33
N ASP A 290 8.88 -11.90 -23.23
CA ASP A 290 8.12 -10.67 -22.99
C ASP A 290 6.61 -10.95 -22.84
N TYR A 291 6.00 -10.33 -21.85
CA TYR A 291 4.55 -10.40 -21.66
C TYR A 291 3.89 -9.17 -22.30
N SER A 292 3.51 -9.31 -23.58
CA SER A 292 3.06 -8.19 -24.44
C SER A 292 1.90 -7.39 -23.87
N GLN A 293 0.91 -8.06 -23.26
CA GLN A 293 -0.28 -7.40 -22.69
C GLN A 293 0.10 -6.47 -21.53
N GLY A 294 0.95 -6.94 -20.61
CA GLY A 294 1.42 -6.11 -19.50
C GLY A 294 2.31 -4.96 -19.97
N MET A 295 3.17 -5.22 -20.96
CA MET A 295 3.99 -4.19 -21.61
C MET A 295 3.13 -3.09 -22.24
N GLU A 296 2.10 -3.45 -22.99
CA GLU A 296 1.18 -2.50 -23.62
C GLU A 296 0.48 -1.59 -22.59
N MET A 297 0.00 -2.16 -21.49
CA MET A 297 -0.63 -1.36 -20.43
C MET A 297 0.35 -0.44 -19.70
N LEU A 298 1.61 -0.84 -19.55
CA LEU A 298 2.66 0.02 -18.98
C LEU A 298 3.03 1.17 -19.92
N ARG A 299 3.07 0.94 -21.24
CA ARG A 299 3.22 2.03 -22.22
C ARG A 299 2.07 3.00 -22.11
N GLU A 300 0.85 2.46 -22.08
CA GLU A 300 -0.36 3.26 -21.96
C GLU A 300 -0.38 4.08 -20.67
N MET A 301 0.15 3.54 -19.56
CA MET A 301 0.33 4.32 -18.33
C MET A 301 1.26 5.52 -18.54
N VAL A 302 2.40 5.37 -19.23
CA VAL A 302 3.32 6.49 -19.51
C VAL A 302 2.64 7.51 -20.42
N LEU A 303 1.99 7.05 -21.50
CA LEU A 303 1.33 7.91 -22.47
C LEU A 303 0.13 8.63 -21.88
N ALA A 304 -0.63 8.01 -20.98
CA ALA A 304 -1.72 8.64 -20.25
C ALA A 304 -1.24 9.79 -19.38
N ARG A 305 -0.02 9.71 -18.80
CA ARG A 305 0.57 10.84 -18.05
C ARG A 305 0.93 12.01 -18.95
N ALA A 306 1.43 11.74 -20.15
CA ALA A 306 1.89 12.76 -21.09
C ALA A 306 0.74 13.40 -21.88
N PHE A 307 -0.23 12.59 -22.31
CA PHE A 307 -1.30 12.97 -23.22
C PHE A 307 -2.68 12.58 -22.68
N PRO A 308 -3.05 13.02 -21.46
CA PRO A 308 -4.25 12.53 -20.78
C PRO A 308 -5.56 12.89 -21.51
N LYS A 309 -5.55 13.97 -22.31
CA LYS A 309 -6.70 14.44 -23.11
C LYS A 309 -6.86 13.71 -24.44
N ILE A 310 -5.88 12.90 -24.84
CA ILE A 310 -5.90 12.14 -26.10
C ILE A 310 -6.52 10.77 -25.83
N PRO A 311 -7.40 10.24 -26.69
CA PRO A 311 -7.95 8.88 -26.56
C PRO A 311 -6.86 7.81 -26.57
N ALA A 312 -7.06 6.73 -25.81
CA ALA A 312 -6.07 5.66 -25.64
C ALA A 312 -5.63 5.05 -26.97
N GLU A 313 -6.53 4.91 -27.95
CA GLU A 313 -6.21 4.32 -29.26
C GLU A 313 -5.27 5.19 -30.10
N GLN A 314 -5.21 6.50 -29.84
CA GLN A 314 -4.40 7.47 -30.59
C GLN A 314 -3.07 7.79 -29.89
N ARG A 315 -2.96 7.52 -28.59
CA ARG A 315 -1.74 7.78 -27.79
C ARG A 315 -0.47 7.11 -28.36
N PRO A 316 -0.51 5.87 -28.89
CA PRO A 316 0.69 5.24 -29.45
C PRO A 316 1.34 6.01 -30.61
N GLU A 317 0.56 6.76 -31.38
CA GLU A 317 1.08 7.59 -32.49
C GLU A 317 1.92 8.77 -31.98
N LEU A 318 1.80 9.11 -30.70
CA LEU A 318 2.52 10.20 -30.03
C LEU A 318 3.81 9.73 -29.32
N ILE A 319 4.19 8.46 -29.43
CA ILE A 319 5.47 7.96 -28.92
C ILE A 319 6.67 8.81 -29.41
N PRO A 320 6.75 9.23 -30.69
CA PRO A 320 7.85 10.06 -31.19
C PRO A 320 7.96 11.44 -30.53
N GLU A 321 6.89 11.94 -29.89
CA GLU A 321 6.92 13.19 -29.13
C GLU A 321 7.57 13.01 -27.75
N LEU A 322 7.74 11.77 -27.28
CA LEU A 322 8.31 11.44 -25.97
C LEU A 322 9.61 10.67 -26.04
N PHE A 323 9.82 9.82 -27.03
CA PHE A 323 10.97 8.94 -27.12
C PHE A 323 11.52 8.94 -28.55
N ASP A 324 12.84 8.80 -28.67
CA ASP A 324 13.52 8.68 -29.97
C ASP A 324 13.01 7.50 -30.80
N THR A 325 12.66 6.40 -30.13
CA THR A 325 12.19 5.14 -30.70
C THR A 325 11.20 4.46 -29.75
N PRO A 326 10.24 3.66 -30.27
CA PRO A 326 9.37 2.82 -29.44
C PRO A 326 10.13 1.86 -28.52
N GLU A 327 11.31 1.39 -28.95
CA GLU A 327 12.17 0.49 -28.20
C GLU A 327 12.73 1.13 -26.91
N THR A 328 12.88 2.44 -26.88
CA THR A 328 13.29 3.18 -25.66
C THR A 328 12.16 3.16 -24.62
N LEU A 329 10.91 3.36 -25.02
CA LEU A 329 9.75 3.21 -24.13
C LEU A 329 9.61 1.76 -23.65
N ASP A 330 9.76 0.77 -24.54
CA ASP A 330 9.74 -0.64 -24.15
C ASP A 330 10.84 -0.97 -23.13
N ARG A 331 12.02 -0.39 -23.26
CA ARG A 331 13.06 -0.56 -22.24
C ARG A 331 12.65 0.01 -20.90
N LEU A 332 12.10 1.22 -20.86
CA LEU A 332 11.62 1.84 -19.63
C LEU A 332 10.58 0.94 -18.93
N CYS A 333 9.60 0.44 -19.68
CA CYS A 333 8.58 -0.48 -19.18
C CYS A 333 9.20 -1.78 -18.66
N ARG A 334 10.10 -2.42 -19.44
CA ARG A 334 10.74 -3.68 -19.06
C ARG A 334 11.62 -3.53 -17.82
N ILE A 335 12.44 -2.49 -17.74
CA ILE A 335 13.35 -2.26 -16.60
C ILE A 335 12.59 -1.98 -15.30
N SER A 336 11.38 -1.43 -15.39
CA SER A 336 10.55 -1.20 -14.20
C SER A 336 10.11 -2.50 -13.49
N GLY A 337 10.19 -3.66 -14.15
CA GLY A 337 9.64 -4.92 -13.62
C GLY A 337 8.12 -4.87 -13.40
N GLY A 338 7.43 -3.95 -14.08
CA GLY A 338 6.02 -3.65 -13.83
C GLY A 338 5.74 -3.05 -12.47
N HIS A 339 6.76 -2.50 -11.80
CA HIS A 339 6.61 -1.74 -10.57
C HIS A 339 6.26 -0.29 -10.85
N MET A 340 4.99 0.07 -10.62
CA MET A 340 4.41 1.37 -10.93
C MET A 340 5.24 2.55 -10.44
N ARG A 341 5.61 2.58 -9.15
CA ARG A 341 6.45 3.68 -8.62
C ARG A 341 7.85 3.70 -9.24
N ARG A 342 8.40 2.54 -9.65
CA ARG A 342 9.71 2.48 -10.34
C ARG A 342 9.62 3.01 -11.74
N LEU A 343 8.62 2.60 -12.50
CA LEU A 343 8.33 3.15 -13.82
C LEU A 343 8.26 4.70 -13.76
N LEU A 344 7.48 5.23 -12.81
CA LEU A 344 7.33 6.67 -12.63
C LEU A 344 8.64 7.36 -12.19
N MET A 345 9.43 6.78 -11.27
CA MET A 345 10.72 7.38 -10.91
C MET A 345 11.71 7.41 -12.06
N LEU A 346 11.83 6.32 -12.84
CA LEU A 346 12.72 6.30 -14.00
C LEU A 346 12.29 7.36 -15.02
N MET A 347 10.98 7.50 -15.26
CA MET A 347 10.45 8.54 -16.13
C MET A 347 10.70 9.95 -15.59
N TYR A 348 10.46 10.15 -14.29
CA TYR A 348 10.68 11.41 -13.59
C TYR A 348 12.15 11.83 -13.63
N SER A 349 13.09 10.90 -13.46
CA SER A 349 14.52 11.16 -13.59
C SER A 349 14.92 11.54 -15.02
N CYS A 350 14.34 10.91 -16.06
CA CYS A 350 14.59 11.34 -17.44
C CYS A 350 14.13 12.79 -17.66
N LEU A 351 12.94 13.16 -17.17
CA LEU A 351 12.40 14.52 -17.22
C LEU A 351 13.26 15.56 -16.49
N GLN A 352 14.04 15.14 -15.49
CA GLN A 352 14.98 16.03 -14.79
C GLN A 352 16.30 16.22 -15.56
N GLN A 353 16.67 15.27 -16.41
CA GLN A 353 17.95 15.26 -17.13
C GLN A 353 17.86 15.87 -18.54
N ALA A 354 16.71 15.77 -19.21
CA ALA A 354 16.54 16.22 -20.59
C ALA A 354 15.09 16.59 -20.91
N ASP A 355 14.90 17.29 -22.05
CA ASP A 355 13.61 17.44 -22.68
C ASP A 355 13.32 16.26 -23.64
N PRO A 356 12.05 15.84 -23.81
CA PRO A 356 11.69 14.84 -24.80
C PRO A 356 11.86 15.36 -26.24
N PRO A 357 12.04 14.47 -27.24
CA PRO A 357 12.04 13.01 -27.12
C PRO A 357 13.29 12.46 -26.42
N PHE A 358 13.09 11.62 -25.40
CA PHE A 358 14.15 11.01 -24.63
C PHE A 358 14.91 9.99 -25.48
N THR A 359 16.22 10.15 -25.52
CA THR A 359 17.10 9.22 -26.22
C THR A 359 17.32 7.95 -25.41
N ARG A 360 17.70 6.88 -26.10
CA ARG A 360 18.16 5.64 -25.46
C ARG A 360 19.28 5.88 -24.44
N ASP A 361 20.24 6.73 -24.78
CA ASP A 361 21.37 7.06 -23.90
C ASP A 361 20.93 7.79 -22.62
N CYS A 362 19.96 8.71 -22.72
CA CYS A 362 19.39 9.39 -21.54
C CYS A 362 18.75 8.38 -20.58
N LEU A 363 17.90 7.49 -21.11
CA LEU A 363 17.27 6.45 -20.30
C LEU A 363 18.31 5.48 -19.71
N ASP A 364 19.32 5.08 -20.49
CA ASP A 364 20.37 4.18 -20.01
C ASP A 364 21.23 4.82 -18.91
N ASN A 365 21.41 6.14 -18.89
CA ASN A 365 22.07 6.83 -17.78
C ASN A 365 21.25 6.71 -16.48
N VAL A 366 19.95 7.02 -16.55
CA VAL A 366 19.03 6.90 -15.41
C VAL A 366 18.96 5.46 -14.89
N ILE A 367 18.93 4.47 -15.80
CA ILE A 367 18.93 3.04 -15.42
C ILE A 367 20.24 2.66 -14.73
N ARG A 368 21.39 3.17 -15.19
CA ARG A 368 22.69 2.90 -14.56
C ARG A 368 22.72 3.43 -13.13
N GLU A 369 22.29 4.66 -12.89
CA GLU A 369 22.20 5.24 -11.53
C GLU A 369 21.30 4.37 -10.63
N TYR A 370 20.09 4.06 -11.09
CA TYR A 370 19.17 3.19 -10.34
C TYR A 370 19.76 1.82 -10.01
N ARG A 371 20.41 1.19 -11.00
CA ARG A 371 21.05 -0.11 -10.83
C ARG A 371 22.21 -0.03 -9.83
N ASP A 372 23.04 1.00 -9.92
CA ASP A 372 24.22 1.15 -9.08
C ASP A 372 23.81 1.39 -7.61
N ASP A 373 22.71 2.12 -7.35
CA ASP A 373 22.09 2.24 -6.02
C ASP A 373 21.64 0.89 -5.45
N LEU A 374 20.99 0.05 -6.28
CA LEU A 374 20.59 -1.30 -5.86
C LEU A 374 21.81 -2.18 -5.59
N LEU A 375 22.82 -2.15 -6.47
CA LEU A 375 24.04 -2.94 -6.34
C LEU A 375 24.78 -2.64 -5.04
N GLY A 376 24.85 -1.37 -4.64
CA GLY A 376 25.50 -0.93 -3.41
C GLY A 376 24.86 -1.48 -2.13
N ALA A 377 23.60 -1.94 -2.20
CA ALA A 377 22.84 -2.46 -1.07
C ALA A 377 22.89 -3.99 -0.94
N ILE A 378 23.40 -4.72 -1.95
CA ILE A 378 23.37 -6.20 -1.95
C ILE A 378 24.70 -6.75 -1.44
N THR A 379 24.64 -7.54 -0.37
CA THR A 379 25.77 -8.31 0.18
C THR A 379 26.04 -9.59 -0.62
N GLU A 380 27.21 -10.21 -0.42
CA GLU A 380 27.59 -11.43 -1.14
C GLU A 380 26.64 -12.61 -0.87
N ASP A 381 26.15 -12.76 0.36
CA ASP A 381 25.24 -13.85 0.71
C ASP A 381 23.83 -13.61 0.16
N GLU A 382 23.38 -12.36 0.12
CA GLU A 382 22.13 -11.98 -0.55
C GLU A 382 22.19 -12.24 -2.06
N TRP A 383 23.35 -12.06 -2.71
CA TRP A 383 23.53 -12.44 -4.12
C TRP A 383 23.33 -13.93 -4.36
N LYS A 384 23.91 -14.78 -3.51
CA LYS A 384 23.74 -16.25 -3.61
C LYS A 384 22.28 -16.62 -3.44
N LEU A 385 21.60 -16.04 -2.44
CA LEU A 385 20.19 -16.26 -2.19
C LEU A 385 19.33 -15.78 -3.36
N LEU A 386 19.60 -14.60 -3.91
CA LEU A 386 18.89 -14.04 -5.07
C LEU A 386 18.97 -14.98 -6.28
N VAL A 387 20.17 -15.49 -6.59
CA VAL A 387 20.38 -16.43 -7.70
C VAL A 387 19.59 -17.73 -7.49
N GLN A 388 19.57 -18.26 -6.26
CA GLN A 388 18.77 -19.44 -5.93
C GLN A 388 17.28 -19.17 -6.14
N VAL A 389 16.75 -18.11 -5.52
CA VAL A 389 15.34 -17.72 -5.59
C VAL A 389 14.86 -17.53 -7.02
N VAL A 390 15.67 -16.91 -7.87
CA VAL A 390 15.31 -16.69 -9.29
C VAL A 390 15.34 -18.01 -10.06
N ASN A 391 16.29 -18.91 -9.77
CA ASN A 391 16.36 -20.21 -10.43
C ASN A 391 15.17 -21.11 -10.10
N HIS A 392 14.76 -21.19 -8.84
CA HIS A 392 13.58 -21.97 -8.46
C HIS A 392 12.27 -21.16 -8.52
N GLN A 393 12.33 -19.85 -8.75
CA GLN A 393 11.18 -18.93 -8.88
C GLN A 393 10.22 -18.91 -7.68
N HIS A 394 10.73 -19.22 -6.50
CA HIS A 394 9.95 -19.26 -5.26
C HIS A 394 10.71 -18.48 -4.18
N VAL A 395 10.00 -17.86 -3.24
CA VAL A 395 10.57 -17.30 -2.02
C VAL A 395 9.99 -18.07 -0.84
N ARG A 396 10.84 -18.47 0.10
CA ARG A 396 10.49 -19.32 1.24
C ARG A 396 10.76 -18.60 2.55
N GLY A 397 9.79 -18.65 3.45
CA GLY A 397 9.93 -18.07 4.78
C GLY A 397 10.02 -16.54 4.77
N GLU A 398 9.96 -15.98 5.98
CA GLU A 398 9.95 -14.53 6.19
C GLU A 398 11.32 -13.89 5.91
N GLU A 399 12.42 -14.58 6.23
CA GLU A 399 13.78 -14.05 6.09
C GLU A 399 14.14 -13.77 4.63
N GLU A 400 13.93 -14.74 3.73
CA GLU A 400 14.15 -14.53 2.29
C GLU A 400 13.25 -13.41 1.76
N CYS A 401 12.00 -13.36 2.23
CA CYS A 401 11.05 -12.34 1.81
C CYS A 401 11.49 -10.93 2.26
N GLN A 402 11.87 -10.79 3.52
CA GLN A 402 12.33 -9.52 4.08
C GLN A 402 13.58 -9.04 3.36
N THR A 403 14.50 -9.96 3.06
CA THR A 403 15.77 -9.66 2.39
C THR A 403 15.56 -9.24 0.93
N LEU A 404 14.79 -10.01 0.17
CA LEU A 404 14.72 -9.85 -1.29
C LEU A 404 13.56 -8.98 -1.79
N LEU A 405 12.37 -9.10 -1.20
CA LEU A 405 11.19 -8.35 -1.66
C LEU A 405 11.20 -6.92 -1.13
N ARG A 406 11.54 -6.72 0.16
CA ARG A 406 11.55 -5.36 0.77
C ARG A 406 12.58 -4.45 0.10
N SER A 407 13.72 -5.03 -0.28
CA SER A 407 14.80 -4.34 -0.98
C SER A 407 14.57 -4.21 -2.50
N MET A 408 13.41 -4.67 -2.99
CA MET A 408 13.05 -4.67 -4.42
C MET A 408 14.06 -5.43 -5.32
N PHE A 409 14.73 -6.45 -4.80
CA PHE A 409 15.62 -7.31 -5.60
C PHE A 409 14.84 -8.34 -6.40
N VAL A 410 13.67 -8.75 -5.89
CA VAL A 410 12.72 -9.62 -6.58
C VAL A 410 11.29 -9.09 -6.51
N PHE A 411 10.48 -9.48 -7.48
CA PHE A 411 9.09 -9.09 -7.62
C PHE A 411 8.18 -10.32 -7.61
N GLU A 412 7.00 -10.21 -6.97
CA GLU A 412 5.96 -11.24 -7.00
C GLU A 412 5.06 -11.03 -8.22
N TYR A 413 4.99 -12.05 -9.08
CA TYR A 413 4.07 -12.13 -10.21
C TYR A 413 3.11 -13.31 -10.03
N ARG A 414 2.07 -13.36 -10.86
CA ARG A 414 1.09 -14.45 -10.90
C ARG A 414 0.74 -14.82 -12.32
N ASP A 415 0.58 -16.12 -12.55
CA ASP A 415 0.10 -16.71 -13.80
C ASP A 415 -0.89 -17.86 -13.49
N GLY A 416 -1.25 -18.64 -14.51
CA GLY A 416 -2.15 -19.79 -14.37
C GLY A 416 -1.63 -20.88 -13.44
N ASP A 417 -0.31 -20.99 -13.27
CA ASP A 417 0.35 -21.94 -12.37
C ASP A 417 0.53 -21.36 -10.95
N GLY A 418 0.07 -20.13 -10.73
CA GLY A 418 0.06 -19.46 -9.45
C GLY A 418 1.20 -18.45 -9.29
N ARG A 419 1.72 -18.34 -8.08
CA ARG A 419 2.73 -17.33 -7.72
C ARG A 419 4.10 -17.70 -8.27
N TRP A 420 4.86 -16.71 -8.71
CA TRP A 420 6.29 -16.86 -9.02
C TRP A 420 7.06 -15.56 -8.76
N PHE A 421 8.38 -15.68 -8.67
CA PHE A 421 9.28 -14.56 -8.40
C PHE A 421 10.29 -14.37 -9.52
N GLY A 422 10.37 -13.13 -10.00
CA GLY A 422 11.37 -12.72 -10.96
C GLY A 422 12.34 -11.72 -10.35
N ILE A 423 13.58 -11.72 -10.83
CA ILE A 423 14.57 -10.70 -10.48
C ILE A 423 14.10 -9.31 -10.92
N ASN A 424 14.51 -8.29 -10.19
CA ASN A 424 14.45 -6.92 -10.67
C ASN A 424 15.25 -6.79 -11.98
N PRO A 425 14.63 -6.40 -13.10
CA PRO A 425 15.31 -6.40 -14.40
C PRO A 425 16.57 -5.50 -14.46
N ALA A 426 16.68 -4.48 -13.62
CA ALA A 426 17.91 -3.68 -13.51
C ALA A 426 19.12 -4.50 -13.04
N LEU A 427 18.89 -5.54 -12.22
CA LEU A 427 19.93 -6.46 -11.73
C LEU A 427 20.23 -7.60 -12.70
N GLU A 428 19.27 -7.98 -13.55
CA GLU A 428 19.39 -9.06 -14.53
C GLU A 428 20.56 -8.82 -15.53
N GLU A 429 20.81 -7.57 -15.87
CA GLU A 429 21.85 -7.19 -16.85
C GLU A 429 23.28 -7.23 -16.27
N THR A 430 23.43 -7.36 -14.94
CA THR A 430 24.70 -7.24 -14.21
C THR A 430 25.64 -8.42 -14.45
N ARG A 431 26.96 -8.17 -14.32
CA ARG A 431 27.96 -9.24 -14.43
C ARG A 431 27.85 -10.24 -13.28
N GLN A 432 27.55 -9.75 -12.08
CA GLN A 432 27.39 -10.53 -10.86
C GLN A 432 26.27 -11.57 -11.03
N PHE A 433 25.09 -11.15 -11.47
CA PHE A 433 23.96 -12.06 -11.69
C PHE A 433 24.27 -13.10 -12.77
N LYS A 434 24.80 -12.67 -13.93
CA LYS A 434 25.17 -13.59 -15.04
C LYS A 434 26.19 -14.63 -14.61
N LYS A 435 27.21 -14.23 -13.82
CA LYS A 435 28.21 -15.14 -13.25
C LYS A 435 27.56 -16.15 -12.30
N GLY A 436 26.71 -15.69 -11.38
CA GLY A 436 26.03 -16.56 -10.42
C GLY A 436 25.15 -17.62 -11.07
N ILE A 437 24.39 -17.26 -12.11
CA ILE A 437 23.58 -18.22 -12.88
C ILE A 437 24.46 -19.27 -13.59
N LEU A 438 25.61 -18.88 -14.14
CA LEU A 438 26.54 -19.82 -14.77
C LEU A 438 27.12 -20.82 -13.76
N GLU A 439 27.56 -20.34 -12.60
CA GLU A 439 28.11 -21.17 -11.52
C GLU A 439 27.07 -22.15 -10.98
N LEU A 440 25.83 -21.71 -10.81
CA LEU A 440 24.72 -22.56 -10.38
C LEU A 440 24.46 -23.69 -11.39
N ASN A 441 24.40 -23.37 -12.68
CA ASN A 441 24.18 -24.36 -13.73
C ASN A 441 25.32 -25.39 -13.85
N GLN A 442 26.55 -25.01 -13.49
CA GLN A 442 27.68 -25.94 -13.41
C GLN A 442 27.56 -26.89 -12.22
N SER A 443 27.09 -26.38 -11.07
CA SER A 443 26.91 -27.19 -9.84
C SER A 443 25.85 -28.28 -9.96
N PHE A 444 24.85 -28.13 -10.84
CA PHE A 444 23.83 -29.15 -11.11
C PHE A 444 24.26 -30.20 -12.14
N ARG A 445 25.39 -30.01 -12.82
CA ARG A 445 25.92 -30.93 -13.86
C ARG A 445 27.06 -31.83 -13.36
N GLY A 446 27.61 -31.56 -12.18
CA GLY A 446 28.57 -32.42 -11.48
C GLY A 446 27.89 -33.18 -10.37
#